data_AF-A0A8S2RGT2-F1
#
_entry.id   AF-A0A8S2RGT2-F1
#
_cell.length_a   1.000
_cell.length_b   1.000
_cell.length_c   1.000
_cell.angle_alpha   90.00
_cell.angle_beta   90.00
_cell.angle_gamma   90.00
#
_symmetry.space_group_name_H-M   'P 1'
#
loop_
_entity.id
_entity.type
_entity.pdbx_description
1 polymer ?
#
loop_
_entity_poly.entity_id
_entity_poly.type
_entity_poly.pdbx_seq_one_letter_code
_entity_poly.pdbx_strand_id
1 'polypeptide(L)' 'MDLWTSSTKLPSGRGLWPAIWMLPQTQSYGNAYWPDNGEIDLMEQVGFDPNRIVSSVHTAAFNHMKNSQPTNGVQ' A
#
# COMPACT_ATOMS: atom_id res chain seq x y z
N MET A 1 -20.99 7.72 2.14
CA MET A 1 -19.82 6.92 1.72
C MET A 1 -19.18 7.78 0.67
N ASP A 2 -18.01 8.32 0.99
CA ASP A 2 -17.43 9.41 0.21
C ASP A 2 -16.26 8.87 -0.59
N LEU A 3 -16.26 9.14 -1.90
CA LEU A 3 -15.22 8.66 -2.81
C LEU A 3 -14.09 9.69 -2.88
N TRP A 4 -12.86 9.24 -2.68
CA TRP A 4 -11.66 10.05 -2.87
C TRP A 4 -10.97 9.69 -4.19
N THR A 5 -10.45 10.71 -4.88
CA THR A 5 -9.66 10.55 -6.11
C THR A 5 -8.39 11.39 -6.03
N SER A 6 -7.29 10.89 -6.57
CA SER A 6 -6.04 11.63 -6.74
C SER A 6 -5.55 11.50 -8.19
N SER A 7 -4.99 12.57 -8.75
CA SER A 7 -4.36 12.58 -10.07
C SER A 7 -2.92 13.07 -9.90
N THR A 8 -1.96 12.23 -10.29
CA THR A 8 -0.54 12.49 -10.08
C THR A 8 0.30 11.96 -11.23
N LYS A 9 1.45 12.60 -11.49
CA LYS A 9 2.48 12.09 -12.38
C LYS A 9 3.59 11.47 -11.53
N LEU A 10 3.85 10.18 -11.74
CA LEU A 10 4.86 9.48 -10.97
C LEU A 10 6.29 9.82 -11.42
N PRO A 11 7.23 9.96 -10.48
CA PRO A 11 8.63 10.06 -10.83
C PRO A 11 9.14 8.71 -11.37
N SER A 12 10.14 8.75 -12.25
CA SER A 12 10.80 7.54 -12.77
C SER A 12 12.28 7.57 -12.42
N GLY A 13 12.84 6.40 -12.15
CA GLY A 13 14.23 6.25 -11.74
C GLY A 13 14.40 5.10 -10.78
N ARG A 14 15.42 4.27 -11.01
CA ARG A 14 15.73 3.15 -10.14
C ARG A 14 16.06 3.63 -8.73
N GLY A 15 15.46 3.00 -7.73
CA GLY A 15 15.59 3.36 -6.31
C GLY A 15 14.47 4.28 -5.79
N LEU A 16 13.62 4.81 -6.66
CA LEU A 16 12.41 5.52 -6.26
C LEU A 16 11.28 4.54 -5.94
N TRP A 17 10.44 4.89 -4.97
CA TRP A 17 9.23 4.15 -4.60
C TRP A 17 8.13 5.14 -4.20
N PRO A 18 7.49 5.81 -5.18
CA PRO A 18 6.32 6.63 -4.90
C PRO A 18 5.14 5.74 -4.48
N ALA A 19 4.38 6.20 -3.49
CA ALA A 19 3.21 5.50 -2.97
C ALA A 19 2.08 6.48 -2.60
N ILE A 20 0.85 6.04 -2.84
CA ILE A 20 -0.38 6.61 -2.29
C ILE A 20 -1.05 5.52 -1.45
N TRP A 21 -1.14 5.77 -0.15
CA TRP A 21 -1.55 4.79 0.84
C TRP A 21 -2.32 5.48 1.96
N MET A 22 -3.00 4.68 2.76
CA MET A 22 -3.80 5.13 3.89
C MET A 22 -3.55 4.26 5.11
N LEU A 23 -3.49 4.92 6.28
CA LEU A 23 -3.46 4.27 7.58
C LEU A 23 -4.74 4.54 8.38
N PRO A 24 -5.09 3.65 9.31
CA PRO A 24 -6.22 3.83 10.21
C PRO A 24 -5.97 5.01 11.15
N GLN A 25 -6.98 5.84 11.38
CA GLN A 25 -6.84 6.98 12.29
C GLN A 25 -6.61 6.55 13.75
N THR A 26 -7.11 5.38 14.15
CA THR A 26 -7.10 4.89 15.53
C THR A 26 -6.57 3.47 15.63
N GLN A 27 -6.01 3.14 16.80
CA GLN A 27 -5.70 1.76 17.19
C GLN A 27 -6.93 1.15 17.88
N SER A 28 -7.74 0.43 17.12
CA SER A 28 -8.98 -0.20 17.60
C SER A 28 -8.88 -1.72 17.75
N TYR A 29 -7.85 -2.34 17.15
CA TYR A 29 -7.65 -3.78 17.10
C TYR A 29 -6.23 -4.15 17.56
N GLY A 30 -6.13 -5.30 18.21
CA GLY A 30 -4.86 -5.92 18.59
C GLY A 30 -4.04 -5.13 19.62
N ASN A 31 -2.77 -5.48 19.72
CA ASN A 31 -1.83 -4.90 20.70
C ASN A 31 -0.77 -4.01 20.02
N ALA A 32 -0.64 -4.09 18.70
CA ALA A 32 0.20 -3.21 17.91
C ALA A 32 -0.68 -2.30 17.04
N TYR A 33 -0.16 -1.14 16.62
CA TYR A 33 -0.88 -0.28 15.68
C TYR A 33 -0.95 -0.92 14.28
N TRP A 34 0.21 -1.20 13.70
CA TRP A 34 0.32 -1.93 12.43
C TRP A 34 0.93 -3.32 12.69
N PRO A 35 0.49 -4.38 11.99
CA PRO A 35 -0.52 -4.42 10.95
C PRO A 35 -1.93 -4.66 11.48
N ASP A 36 -2.12 -4.68 12.81
CA ASP A 36 -3.38 -5.09 13.44
C ASP A 36 -4.57 -4.22 13.01
N ASN A 37 -4.34 -2.94 12.74
CA ASN A 37 -5.37 -1.97 12.37
C ASN A 37 -5.46 -1.71 10.86
N GLY A 38 -4.55 -2.31 10.10
CA GLY A 38 -4.55 -2.32 8.65
C GLY A 38 -3.79 -1.18 7.96
N GLU A 39 -3.70 -1.31 6.64
CA GLU A 39 -3.13 -0.36 5.69
C GLU A 39 -3.77 -0.63 4.32
N ILE A 40 -4.06 0.43 3.57
CA ILE A 40 -4.57 0.32 2.19
C ILE A 40 -3.59 1.02 1.28
N ASP A 41 -2.90 0.25 0.45
CA ASP A 41 -2.00 0.75 -0.59
C ASP A 41 -2.78 0.90 -1.88
N LEU A 42 -3.23 2.13 -2.15
CA LEU A 42 -4.03 2.43 -3.32
C LEU A 42 -3.19 2.36 -4.59
N MET A 43 -1.94 2.83 -4.51
CA MET A 43 -0.97 2.78 -5.60
C MET A 43 0.44 2.75 -5.04
N GLU A 44 1.21 1.75 -5.44
CA GLU A 44 2.66 1.68 -5.28
C GLU A 44 3.31 1.43 -6.62
N GLN A 45 4.45 2.08 -6.86
CA GLN A 45 5.30 1.81 -8.01
C GLN A 45 6.72 1.68 -7.51
N VAL A 46 7.47 0.72 -8.04
CA VAL A 46 8.90 0.63 -7.79
C VAL A 46 9.64 1.07 -9.03
N GLY A 47 10.53 2.06 -8.92
CA GLY A 47 11.15 2.71 -10.06
C GLY A 47 12.09 1.82 -10.91
N PHE A 48 12.34 0.56 -10.49
CA PHE A 48 12.97 -0.45 -11.37
C PHE A 48 12.01 -1.00 -12.43
N ASP A 49 10.71 -0.96 -12.17
CA ASP A 49 9.62 -1.38 -13.05
C ASP A 49 8.53 -0.27 -13.08
N PRO A 50 8.82 0.87 -13.73
CA PRO A 50 7.96 2.05 -13.67
C PRO A 50 6.64 1.88 -14.43
N ASN A 51 6.44 0.81 -15.17
CA ASN A 51 5.17 0.54 -15.85
C ASN A 51 4.25 -0.36 -15.04
N ARG A 52 4.67 -0.77 -13.84
CA ARG A 52 3.87 -1.62 -12.97
C ARG A 52 3.37 -0.84 -11.77
N ILE A 53 2.06 -0.85 -11.60
CA ILE A 53 1.39 -0.37 -10.40
C ILE A 53 0.96 -1.57 -9.57
N VAL A 54 1.23 -1.52 -8.27
CA VAL A 54 0.82 -2.53 -7.29
C VAL A 54 -0.19 -1.91 -6.33
N SER A 55 -1.22 -2.66 -6.00
CA SER A 55 -2.12 -2.36 -4.89
C SER A 55 -2.14 -3.52 -3.91
N SER A 56 -2.21 -3.17 -2.63
CA SER A 56 -2.06 -4.10 -1.51
C SER A 56 -3.00 -3.71 -0.37
N VAL A 57 -3.32 -4.68 0.47
CA VAL A 57 -3.95 -4.45 1.77
C VAL A 57 -3.15 -5.20 2.81
N HIS A 58 -2.73 -4.51 3.86
CA HIS A 58 -2.09 -5.15 5.00
C HIS A 58 -3.08 -5.27 6.17
N THR A 59 -3.02 -6.40 6.85
CA THR A 59 -3.80 -6.72 8.06
C THR A 59 -2.95 -7.57 9.00
N ALA A 60 -3.44 -7.81 10.23
CA ALA A 60 -2.83 -8.76 11.15
C ALA A 60 -2.53 -10.13 10.49
N ALA A 61 -3.42 -10.62 9.63
CA ALA A 61 -3.29 -11.92 8.97
C ALA A 61 -2.39 -11.86 7.74
N PHE A 62 -2.45 -10.77 6.98
CA PHE A 62 -1.85 -10.64 5.66
C PHE A 62 -0.92 -9.43 5.62
N ASN A 63 0.39 -9.64 5.76
CA ASN A 63 1.38 -8.55 5.73
C ASN A 63 2.80 -9.03 5.40
N HIS A 64 3.70 -8.08 5.15
CA HIS A 64 5.06 -8.37 4.71
C HIS A 64 5.90 -9.09 5.77
N MET A 65 5.68 -8.83 7.06
CA MET A 65 6.41 -9.52 8.14
C MET A 65 6.11 -11.02 8.16
N LYS A 66 4.95 -11.43 7.68
CA LYS A 66 4.51 -12.83 7.61
C LYS A 66 4.71 -13.46 6.22
N ASN A 67 5.23 -12.71 5.24
CA ASN A 67 5.29 -13.12 3.83
C ASN A 67 3.93 -13.61 3.28
N SER A 68 2.83 -13.08 3.80
CA SER A 68 1.47 -13.50 3.45
C SER A 68 0.69 -12.40 2.71
N GLN A 69 1.37 -11.33 2.28
CA GLN A 69 0.71 -10.20 1.63
C GLN A 69 0.10 -10.62 0.27
N PRO A 70 -1.19 -10.34 0.04
CA PRO A 70 -1.79 -10.44 -1.28
C PRO A 70 -1.41 -9.18 -2.07
N THR A 71 -0.41 -9.28 -2.93
CA THR A 71 -0.03 -8.22 -3.88
C THR A 71 -0.62 -8.54 -5.25
N ASN A 72 -1.32 -7.57 -5.84
CA ASN A 72 -1.76 -7.66 -7.23
C ASN A 72 -1.22 -6.47 -8.02
N GLY A 73 -0.69 -6.71 -9.21
CA GLY A 73 -0.08 -5.67 -10.02
C GLY A 73 -0.67 -5.63 -11.41
N VAL A 74 -0.90 -4.43 -11.94
CA VAL A 74 -1.31 -4.18 -13.31
C VAL A 74 -0.21 -3.41 -14.05
N GLN A 75 -0.03 -3.71 -15.34
CA GLN A 75 0.78 -2.94 -16.27
C GLN A 75 -0.10 -1.99 -17.08
#